data_AF-A0A969HE94-F1
#
_entry.id   AF-A0A969HE94-F1
#
_cell.length_a   1.000
_cell.length_b   1.000
_cell.length_c   1.000
_cell.angle_alpha   90.00
_cell.angle_beta   90.00
_cell.angle_gamma   90.00
#
_symmetry.space_group_name_H-M   'P 1'
#
loop_
_entity.id
_entity.type
_entity.pdbx_description
1 polymer ?
#
loop_
_entity_poly.entity_id
_entity_poly.type
_entity_poly.pdbx_seq_one_letter_code
_entity_poly.pdbx_strand_id
1 'polypeptide(L)'
;MMLTKICLLGLFSLGVALLFSGRPGPVSAQTPVKSNPTTEAIVQFNPPTSQLSPPPRPPPTVIVTGISRLYGLELQLSYDPTLVEVIDADPELPGVQVGLGDLFAGGNALVLTNEVTPTGRINVIAARQAPAEPFSGDGSLLTLTWRA
;
A
#
# COMPACT_ATOMS: atom_id res chain seq x y z
N MET A 1 -84.31 4.43 -3.27
CA MET A 1 -83.65 4.42 -1.96
C MET A 1 -82.28 5.08 -2.15
N MET A 2 -82.24 6.40 -2.39
CA MET A 2 -82.08 7.47 -1.39
C MET A 2 -80.84 7.19 -0.50
N LEU A 3 -79.80 8.02 -0.39
CA LEU A 3 -79.66 9.46 -0.61
C LEU A 3 -78.15 9.81 -0.36
N THR A 4 -77.62 10.92 -0.94
CA THR A 4 -76.82 11.96 -0.23
C THR A 4 -75.42 11.59 0.34
N LYS A 5 -74.33 12.38 0.33
CA LYS A 5 -73.84 13.68 -0.18
C LYS A 5 -72.42 13.85 0.47
N ILE A 6 -71.49 14.58 -0.19
CA ILE A 6 -70.66 15.69 0.38
C ILE A 6 -69.71 15.36 1.58
N CYS A 7 -68.38 15.39 1.46
CA CYS A 7 -67.43 16.54 1.37
C CYS A 7 -66.78 16.90 2.73
N LEU A 8 -65.47 17.20 2.64
CA LEU A 8 -64.71 18.23 3.36
C LEU A 8 -64.01 17.92 4.72
N LEU A 9 -62.67 18.06 4.64
CA LEU A 9 -61.67 18.60 5.59
C LEU A 9 -61.85 18.43 7.12
N GLY A 10 -60.75 18.06 7.79
CA GLY A 10 -60.53 18.44 9.19
C GLY A 10 -59.31 17.82 9.83
N LEU A 11 -58.25 18.62 10.03
CA LEU A 11 -57.17 18.37 10.97
C LEU A 11 -57.72 17.95 12.35
N PHE A 12 -57.08 16.97 13.00
CA PHE A 12 -56.97 16.98 14.46
C PHE A 12 -55.70 16.25 14.91
N SER A 13 -54.79 17.01 15.51
CA SER A 13 -53.59 16.55 16.19
C SER A 13 -53.93 16.26 17.65
N LEU A 14 -53.59 15.06 18.15
CA LEU A 14 -53.23 14.68 19.54
C LEU A 14 -53.21 13.15 19.56
N GLY A 15 -52.08 12.47 19.75
CA GLY A 15 -51.30 12.50 20.98
C GLY A 15 -51.54 11.19 21.75
N VAL A 16 -51.01 10.07 21.25
CA VAL A 16 -50.96 8.80 21.99
C VAL A 16 -49.52 8.54 22.37
N ALA A 17 -49.20 8.81 23.64
CA ALA A 17 -47.94 8.47 24.26
C ALA A 17 -47.90 6.96 24.53
N LEU A 18 -47.19 6.21 23.68
CA LEU A 18 -46.76 4.85 23.98
C LEU A 18 -45.47 4.92 24.81
N LEU A 19 -45.60 4.62 26.10
CA LEU A 19 -44.50 4.44 27.04
C LEU A 19 -43.69 3.19 26.65
N PHE A 20 -42.73 3.34 25.73
CA PHE A 20 -41.67 2.34 25.56
C PHE A 20 -40.66 2.49 26.71
N SER A 21 -40.86 1.67 27.74
CA SER A 21 -39.88 1.46 28.80
C SER A 21 -38.83 0.45 28.31
N GLY A 22 -37.78 0.96 27.68
CA GLY A 22 -36.61 0.18 27.25
C GLY A 22 -35.38 1.07 27.20
N ARG A 23 -34.62 1.06 28.30
CA ARG A 23 -33.37 1.80 28.56
C ARG A 23 -32.43 1.80 27.33
N PRO A 24 -32.01 2.95 26.78
CA PRO A 24 -30.82 2.97 25.94
C PRO A 24 -29.65 2.53 26.83
N GLY A 25 -29.07 1.36 26.53
CA GLY A 25 -27.74 1.04 27.06
C GLY A 25 -26.78 2.17 26.66
N PRO A 26 -25.67 2.38 27.39
CA PRO A 26 -24.64 3.29 26.90
C PRO A 26 -24.26 2.80 25.50
N VAL A 27 -24.66 3.56 24.47
CA VAL A 27 -24.02 3.49 23.18
C VAL A 27 -22.57 3.76 23.54
N SER A 28 -21.73 2.73 23.44
CA SER A 28 -20.29 2.93 23.44
C SER A 28 -20.07 3.85 22.26
N ALA A 29 -19.94 5.16 22.54
CA ALA A 29 -19.47 6.11 21.57
C ALA A 29 -18.16 5.49 21.12
N GLN A 30 -18.15 4.95 19.90
CA GLN A 30 -16.89 4.72 19.23
C GLN A 30 -16.30 6.12 19.19
N THR A 31 -15.37 6.38 20.11
CA THR A 31 -14.49 7.54 20.03
C THR A 31 -14.07 7.61 18.58
N PRO A 32 -14.19 8.78 17.91
CA PRO A 32 -13.57 8.95 16.62
C PRO A 32 -12.19 8.32 16.73
N VAL A 33 -11.93 7.29 15.93
CA VAL A 33 -10.58 6.74 15.82
C VAL A 33 -9.75 7.97 15.52
N LYS A 34 -8.93 8.38 16.49
CA LYS A 34 -8.01 9.49 16.33
C LYS A 34 -7.25 9.13 15.09
N SER A 35 -7.49 9.84 13.98
CA SER A 35 -6.69 9.66 12.79
C SER A 35 -5.26 9.90 13.28
N ASN A 36 -4.48 8.83 13.36
CA ASN A 36 -3.04 9.00 13.37
C ASN A 36 -2.75 9.91 12.18
N PRO A 37 -1.87 10.92 12.33
CA PRO A 37 -1.54 11.77 11.21
C PRO A 37 -1.26 10.86 10.02
N THR A 38 -1.97 11.11 8.91
CA THR A 38 -1.69 10.45 7.64
C THR A 38 -0.28 10.88 7.26
N THR A 39 0.72 10.19 7.80
CA THR A 39 2.06 10.24 7.26
C THR A 39 1.92 9.69 5.87
N GLU A 40 1.97 10.57 4.89
CA GLU A 40 1.97 10.18 3.49
C GLU A 40 3.09 9.17 3.26
N ALA A 41 2.79 8.07 2.57
CA ALA A 41 3.80 7.09 2.27
C ALA A 41 4.79 7.67 1.26
N ILE A 42 6.06 7.80 1.63
CA ILE A 42 7.10 8.36 0.76
C ILE A 42 7.99 7.22 0.28
N VAL A 43 8.13 7.08 -1.04
CA VAL A 43 9.07 6.17 -1.70
C VAL A 43 10.24 6.97 -2.26
N GLN A 44 11.47 6.58 -1.93
CA GLN A 44 12.67 7.31 -2.34
C GLN A 44 13.90 6.41 -2.43
N PHE A 45 14.94 6.89 -3.11
CA PHE A 45 16.26 6.27 -3.07
C PHE A 45 17.01 6.67 -1.81
N ASN A 46 17.72 5.72 -1.21
CA ASN A 46 18.61 5.94 -0.09
C ASN A 46 19.97 5.23 -0.31
N PRO A 47 21.09 5.98 -0.36
CA PRO A 47 21.14 7.44 -0.43
C PRO A 47 20.57 7.98 -1.77
N PRO A 48 20.18 9.26 -1.85
CA PRO A 48 19.65 9.85 -3.09
C PRO A 48 20.71 10.00 -4.19
N THR A 49 22.00 9.89 -3.85
CA THR A 49 23.11 9.93 -4.80
C THR A 49 24.24 9.05 -4.28
N SER A 50 24.94 8.35 -5.18
CA SER A 50 26.09 7.50 -4.86
C SER A 50 27.17 7.63 -5.92
N GLN A 51 28.42 7.47 -5.51
CA GLN A 51 29.54 7.26 -6.43
C GLN A 51 29.71 5.76 -6.65
N LEU A 52 30.03 5.34 -7.89
CA LEU A 52 30.21 3.93 -8.25
C LEU A 52 31.64 3.42 -8.08
N SER A 53 32.59 4.34 -7.93
CA SER A 53 34.02 4.04 -7.78
C SER A 53 34.58 4.73 -6.54
N PRO A 54 34.88 3.97 -5.47
CA PRO A 54 34.62 2.54 -5.29
C PRO A 54 33.12 2.20 -5.18
N PRO A 55 32.71 0.93 -5.35
CA PRO A 55 31.31 0.54 -5.22
C PRO A 55 30.71 0.95 -3.86
N PRO A 56 29.50 1.52 -3.84
CA PRO A 56 28.89 2.02 -2.61
C PRO A 56 28.58 0.89 -1.62
N ARG A 57 28.83 1.16 -0.33
CA ARG A 57 28.53 0.23 0.77
C ARG A 57 27.84 0.98 1.92
N PRO A 58 26.54 0.73 2.20
CA PRO A 58 25.66 -0.21 1.52
C PRO A 58 25.31 0.23 0.07
N PRO A 59 24.89 -0.71 -0.80
CA PRO A 59 24.36 -0.36 -2.12
C PRO A 59 23.11 0.54 -2.02
N PRO A 60 22.81 1.35 -3.04
CA PRO A 60 21.58 2.13 -3.11
C PRO A 60 20.33 1.26 -2.96
N THR A 61 19.38 1.74 -2.17
CA THR A 61 18.12 1.06 -1.91
C THR A 61 16.94 1.94 -2.27
N VAL A 62 15.85 1.33 -2.73
CA VAL A 62 14.54 1.99 -2.75
C VAL A 62 13.90 1.73 -1.40
N ILE A 63 13.60 2.78 -0.66
CA ILE A 63 12.97 2.69 0.66
C ILE A 63 11.57 3.30 0.63
N VAL A 64 10.74 2.85 1.55
CA VAL A 64 9.43 3.43 1.85
C VAL A 64 9.38 3.86 3.30
N THR A 65 8.73 4.99 3.57
CA THR A 65 8.48 5.48 4.93
C THR A 65 7.00 5.79 5.12
N GLY A 66 6.48 5.53 6.32
CA GLY A 66 5.09 5.84 6.68
C GLY A 66 4.03 4.99 5.97
N ILE A 67 4.36 3.79 5.47
CA ILE A 67 3.37 2.98 4.76
C ILE A 67 2.45 2.24 5.73
N SER A 68 1.18 2.09 5.37
CA SER A 68 0.18 1.36 6.14
C SER A 68 -0.39 0.21 5.31
N ARG A 69 -0.40 -0.99 5.90
CA ARG A 69 -0.95 -2.23 5.34
C ARG A 69 -0.47 -2.55 3.91
N LEU A 70 0.82 -2.34 3.62
CA LEU A 70 1.46 -2.74 2.37
C LEU A 70 1.40 -4.26 2.20
N TYR A 71 0.82 -4.71 1.10
CA TYR A 71 0.72 -6.14 0.77
C TYR A 71 1.44 -6.50 -0.53
N GLY A 72 1.57 -5.57 -1.46
CA GLY A 72 2.30 -5.79 -2.70
C GLY A 72 2.86 -4.49 -3.24
N LEU A 73 3.78 -4.63 -4.19
CA LEU A 73 4.44 -3.54 -4.87
C LEU A 73 4.43 -3.81 -6.37
N GLU A 74 4.32 -2.73 -7.13
CA GLU A 74 4.70 -2.67 -8.54
C GLU A 74 5.61 -1.45 -8.68
N LEU A 75 6.85 -1.68 -9.11
CA LEU A 75 7.84 -0.63 -9.33
C LEU A 75 8.36 -0.73 -10.75
N GLN A 76 8.37 0.42 -11.42
CA GLN A 76 9.05 0.60 -12.69
C GLN A 76 10.10 1.71 -12.54
N LEU A 77 11.37 1.34 -12.68
CA LEU A 77 12.48 2.27 -12.65
C LEU A 77 13.11 2.37 -14.05
N SER A 78 13.72 3.51 -14.34
CA SER A 78 14.45 3.72 -15.59
C SER A 78 15.85 4.25 -15.29
N TYR A 79 16.82 3.81 -16.06
CA TYR A 79 18.21 4.25 -16.01
C TYR A 79 18.79 4.33 -17.42
N ASP A 80 19.95 4.97 -17.55
CA ASP A 80 20.70 5.00 -18.81
C ASP A 80 21.65 3.80 -18.89
N PRO A 81 21.37 2.78 -19.73
CA PRO A 81 22.19 1.58 -19.82
C PRO A 81 23.52 1.81 -20.54
N THR A 82 23.75 3.01 -21.10
CA THR A 82 25.04 3.38 -21.69
C THR A 82 26.05 3.87 -20.64
N LEU A 83 25.57 4.21 -19.44
CA LEU A 83 26.40 4.74 -18.35
C LEU A 83 26.65 3.72 -17.24
N VAL A 84 25.66 2.87 -16.97
CA VAL A 84 25.70 1.91 -15.86
C VAL A 84 24.96 0.63 -16.24
N GLU A 85 25.31 -0.46 -15.58
CA GLU A 85 24.65 -1.75 -15.72
C GLU A 85 24.26 -2.29 -14.33
N VAL A 86 23.08 -2.89 -14.25
CA VAL A 86 22.63 -3.59 -13.04
C VAL A 86 23.41 -4.89 -12.88
N ILE A 87 24.00 -5.11 -11.72
CA ILE A 87 24.58 -6.41 -11.36
C ILE A 87 23.45 -7.32 -10.90
N ASP A 88 23.36 -8.47 -11.55
CA ASP A 88 22.36 -9.49 -11.24
C ASP A 88 22.47 -9.98 -9.79
N ALA A 89 21.33 -9.96 -9.10
CA ALA A 89 21.21 -10.38 -7.72
C ALA A 89 20.98 -11.89 -7.56
N ASP A 90 20.52 -12.58 -8.60
CA ASP A 90 20.23 -14.02 -8.54
C ASP A 90 20.60 -14.74 -9.86
N PRO A 91 21.88 -15.12 -10.02
CA PRO A 91 22.36 -15.76 -11.24
C PRO A 91 21.82 -17.18 -11.47
N GLU A 92 21.03 -17.73 -10.54
CA GLU A 92 20.36 -19.01 -10.72
C GLU A 92 19.07 -18.87 -11.56
N LEU A 93 18.55 -17.65 -11.70
CA LEU A 93 17.38 -17.34 -12.52
C LEU A 93 17.80 -16.80 -13.90
N PRO A 94 17.00 -17.04 -14.95
CA PRO A 94 17.28 -16.47 -16.25
C PRO A 94 17.05 -14.95 -16.25
N GLY A 95 17.97 -14.21 -16.88
CA GLY A 95 17.85 -12.76 -17.05
C GLY A 95 18.77 -12.01 -16.08
N VAL A 96 18.38 -10.78 -15.75
CA VAL A 96 19.04 -9.96 -14.73
C VAL A 96 17.98 -9.50 -13.75
N GLN A 97 18.23 -9.73 -12.47
CA GLN A 97 17.32 -9.42 -11.37
C GLN A 97 17.93 -8.34 -10.48
N VAL A 98 17.08 -7.50 -9.89
CA VAL A 98 17.49 -6.64 -8.78
C VAL A 98 17.32 -7.36 -7.45
N GLY A 99 18.06 -6.93 -6.43
CA GLY A 99 17.88 -7.44 -5.08
C GLY A 99 16.54 -6.99 -4.51
N LEU A 100 15.81 -7.89 -3.85
CA LEU A 100 14.63 -7.50 -3.08
C LEU A 100 15.07 -6.91 -1.74
N GLY A 101 14.35 -5.88 -1.30
CA GLY A 101 14.51 -5.32 0.03
C GLY A 101 13.92 -6.23 1.11
N ASP A 102 14.19 -5.91 2.37
CA ASP A 102 13.73 -6.63 3.56
C ASP A 102 12.22 -6.90 3.59
N LEU A 103 11.40 -6.02 3.00
CA LEU A 103 9.95 -6.19 2.99
C LEU A 103 9.45 -7.34 2.09
N PHE A 104 10.24 -7.75 1.11
CA PHE A 104 9.88 -8.81 0.15
C PHE A 104 10.96 -9.90 0.02
N ALA A 105 12.01 -9.85 0.84
CA ALA A 105 13.01 -10.90 0.94
C ALA A 105 12.50 -12.10 1.77
N GLY A 106 13.07 -13.29 1.53
CA GLY A 106 12.99 -14.40 2.49
C GLY A 106 11.73 -15.29 2.42
N GLY A 107 11.29 -15.70 1.22
CA GLY A 107 10.31 -16.79 1.02
C GLY A 107 8.85 -16.47 1.39
N ASN A 108 8.59 -15.34 2.04
CA ASN A 108 7.24 -14.86 2.37
C ASN A 108 6.66 -13.92 1.30
N ALA A 109 7.31 -13.86 0.14
CA ALA A 109 6.89 -13.06 -0.99
C ALA A 109 6.69 -13.94 -2.22
N LEU A 110 5.60 -13.68 -2.94
CA LEU A 110 5.39 -14.13 -4.30
C LEU A 110 5.95 -13.05 -5.22
N VAL A 111 7.01 -13.36 -5.95
CA VAL A 111 7.60 -12.47 -6.96
C VAL A 111 6.98 -12.85 -8.31
N LEU A 112 6.20 -11.94 -8.88
CA LEU A 112 5.57 -12.12 -10.18
C LEU A 112 6.48 -11.64 -11.31
N THR A 113 7.24 -10.58 -11.04
CA THR A 113 8.18 -9.98 -11.99
C THR A 113 9.37 -9.42 -11.24
N ASN A 114 10.57 -9.72 -11.71
CA ASN A 114 11.81 -9.08 -11.30
C ASN A 114 12.74 -9.18 -12.52
N GLU A 115 12.69 -8.16 -13.37
CA GLU A 115 13.43 -8.17 -14.62
C GLU A 115 14.09 -6.82 -14.88
N VAL A 116 15.28 -6.88 -15.45
CA VAL A 116 15.98 -5.73 -16.04
C VAL A 116 16.01 -5.88 -17.55
N THR A 117 15.44 -4.91 -18.26
CA THR A 117 15.45 -4.90 -19.72
C THR A 117 16.76 -4.32 -20.26
N PRO A 118 17.21 -4.74 -21.45
CA PRO A 118 18.36 -4.12 -22.12
C PRO A 118 18.18 -2.63 -22.45
N THR A 119 16.94 -2.13 -22.43
CA THR A 119 16.58 -0.73 -22.69
C THR A 119 16.67 0.16 -21.46
N GLY A 120 17.21 -0.33 -20.34
CA GLY A 120 17.39 0.46 -19.13
C GLY A 120 16.13 0.56 -18.26
N ARG A 121 15.26 -0.46 -18.27
CA ARG A 121 14.10 -0.52 -17.37
C ARG A 121 14.25 -1.63 -16.35
N ILE A 122 13.77 -1.36 -15.14
CA ILE A 122 13.66 -2.35 -14.07
C ILE A 122 12.19 -2.46 -13.74
N ASN A 123 11.61 -3.65 -13.88
CA ASN A 123 10.22 -3.92 -13.53
C ASN A 123 10.20 -4.92 -12.38
N VAL A 124 9.56 -4.57 -11.27
CA VAL A 124 9.38 -5.47 -10.13
C VAL A 124 7.93 -5.48 -9.70
N ILE A 125 7.34 -6.68 -9.65
CA ILE A 125 6.01 -6.94 -9.11
C ILE A 125 6.15 -8.04 -8.08
N ALA A 126 5.82 -7.73 -6.84
CA ALA A 126 5.87 -8.68 -5.74
C ALA A 126 4.69 -8.47 -4.78
N ALA A 127 4.23 -9.55 -4.17
CA ALA A 127 3.19 -9.52 -3.15
C ALA A 127 3.60 -10.40 -1.97
N ARG A 128 3.10 -10.10 -0.78
CA ARG A 128 3.25 -11.00 0.37
C ARG A 128 2.44 -12.26 0.11
N GLN A 129 3.07 -13.42 0.29
CA GLN A 129 2.41 -14.71 0.07
C GLN A 129 1.68 -15.13 1.34
N ALA A 130 0.40 -15.49 1.22
CA ALA A 130 -0.37 -16.00 2.36
C ALA A 130 0.38 -17.17 3.02
N PRO A 131 0.45 -17.23 4.37
CA PRO A 131 -0.32 -16.46 5.36
C PRO A 131 0.32 -15.16 5.86
N ALA A 132 1.28 -14.57 5.13
CA ALA A 132 1.94 -13.34 5.57
C ALA A 132 0.95 -12.16 5.69
N GLU A 133 0.94 -11.50 6.85
CA GLU A 133 0.11 -10.31 7.11
C GLU A 133 0.57 -9.08 6.30
N PRO A 134 -0.23 -8.02 6.14
CA PRO A 134 0.24 -6.77 5.57
C PRO A 134 1.33 -6.08 6.42
N PHE A 135 2.28 -5.41 5.79
CA PHE A 135 3.34 -4.65 6.47
C PHE A 135 2.89 -3.21 6.77
N SER A 136 3.32 -2.62 7.89
CA SER A 136 3.15 -1.19 8.17
C SER A 136 4.41 -0.64 8.84
N GLY A 137 4.85 0.55 8.44
CA GLY A 137 6.07 1.19 8.95
C GLY A 137 7.01 1.63 7.83
N ASP A 138 8.30 1.54 8.11
CA ASP A 138 9.38 1.94 7.19
C ASP A 138 10.17 0.70 6.81
N GLY A 139 10.71 0.66 5.58
CA GLY A 139 11.51 -0.46 5.14
C GLY A 139 12.08 -0.28 3.73
N SER A 140 12.82 -1.27 3.27
CA SER A 140 13.41 -1.33 1.93
C SER A 140 12.56 -2.20 0.99
N LEU A 141 12.34 -1.69 -0.21
CA LEU A 141 11.62 -2.37 -1.28
C LEU A 141 12.58 -3.11 -2.20
N LEU A 142 13.67 -2.46 -2.61
CA LEU A 142 14.66 -2.98 -3.55
C LEU A 142 16.09 -2.59 -3.14
N THR A 143 17.04 -3.43 -3.50
CA THR A 143 18.48 -3.17 -3.43
C THR A 143 19.06 -3.16 -4.84
N LEU A 144 19.77 -2.10 -5.19
CA LEU A 144 20.30 -1.87 -6.53
C LEU A 144 21.82 -1.88 -6.50
N THR A 145 22.41 -2.88 -7.15
CA THR A 145 23.86 -3.00 -7.30
C THR A 145 24.22 -2.66 -8.73
N TRP A 146 25.22 -1.80 -8.91
CA TRP A 146 25.58 -1.24 -10.21
C TRP A 146 27.05 -1.48 -10.52
N ARG A 147 27.36 -1.58 -11.81
CA ARG A 147 28.72 -1.39 -12.36
C ARG A 147 28.70 -0.30 -13.42
N ALA A 148 29.81 0.42 -13.55
CA ALA A 148 30.06 1.39 -14.62
C ALA A 148 30.92 0.76 -15.71
#